data_AF-A0A8D8HHF4-F1
#
_entry.id   AF-A0A8D8HHF4-F1
#
_cell.length_a   1.000
_cell.length_b   1.000
_cell.length_c   1.000
_cell.angle_alpha   90.00
_cell.angle_beta   90.00
_cell.angle_gamma   90.00
#
_symmetry.space_group_name_H-M   'P 1'
#
loop_
_entity.id
_entity.type
_entity.pdbx_description
1 polymer ?
#
loop_
_entity_poly.entity_id
_entity_poly.type
_entity_poly.pdbx_seq_one_letter_code
_entity_poly.pdbx_strand_id
1 'polypeptide(L)'
;MDVNIRPLQTHLLTRTFGQYKKPDGEFAMMTYYHEFLTETAGLNKQYDLYSMWQYVLANGPRIDISEGFKSNSKAVAIRQEGNRFFKDHSWSNAIEKYNESICWAETGSEEVGIGFANRSAVCYEEKSYELCLLNIMLARKHNCPDRLSAKLAAREQNCKQQIADGNSKGTVPSPMFPVNVEVNPKIPFMANGLRMAELPTYGRAMIAERSFEPGDVILNEKSLLTVGDARYLHLNCNLCTEWKPYNLIPCPDCVWVMYCSEECRQQDLRTVHRFECGITAKLKHLNSWMVDMGPKLFFYGLTLFGDNVDEM
;
A
#
# COMPACT_ATOMS: atom_id res chain seq x y z
N MET A 1 -17.47 11.12 -15.53
CA MET A 1 -17.22 12.57 -15.39
C MET A 1 -15.92 12.70 -14.64
N ASP A 2 -14.89 13.30 -15.25
CA ASP A 2 -13.64 13.57 -14.54
C ASP A 2 -13.89 14.71 -13.55
N VAL A 3 -14.11 14.37 -12.27
CA VAL A 3 -14.15 15.36 -11.20
C VAL A 3 -12.77 15.96 -11.11
N ASN A 4 -12.67 17.27 -11.34
CA ASN A 4 -11.42 18.00 -11.23
C ASN A 4 -11.04 18.06 -9.74
N ILE A 5 -10.22 17.12 -9.28
CA ILE A 5 -9.72 17.01 -7.89
C ILE A 5 -8.62 18.03 -7.56
N ARG A 6 -8.11 18.77 -8.56
CA ARG A 6 -7.05 19.77 -8.36
C ARG A 6 -7.40 20.86 -7.34
N PRO A 7 -8.65 21.36 -7.21
CA PRO A 7 -9.02 22.33 -6.19
C PRO A 7 -8.89 21.77 -4.77
N LEU A 8 -9.27 20.51 -4.52
CA LEU A 8 -9.12 19.87 -3.21
C LEU A 8 -7.64 19.68 -2.85
N GLN A 9 -6.86 19.14 -3.79
CA GLN A 9 -5.40 19.02 -3.61
C GLN A 9 -4.76 20.39 -3.41
N THR A 10 -5.14 21.40 -4.19
CA THR A 10 -4.63 22.77 -4.06
C THR A 10 -5.05 23.42 -2.75
N HIS A 11 -6.25 23.15 -2.24
CA HIS A 11 -6.70 23.61 -0.92
C HIS A 11 -5.86 22.98 0.20
N LEU A 12 -5.59 21.68 0.11
CA LEU A 12 -4.67 20.99 1.03
C LEU A 12 -3.23 21.51 0.92
N LEU A 13 -2.82 22.01 -0.26
CA LEU A 13 -1.46 22.48 -0.56
C LEU A 13 -1.22 23.98 -0.30
N THR A 14 -2.24 24.84 -0.31
CA THR A 14 -2.09 26.33 -0.32
C THR A 14 -1.78 26.95 1.04
N ARG A 15 -1.76 26.18 2.14
CA ARG A 15 -1.55 26.70 3.50
C ARG A 15 -0.27 26.24 4.20
N THR A 16 0.69 25.65 3.49
CA THR A 16 1.85 25.02 4.14
C THR A 16 3.17 25.49 3.55
N PHE A 17 3.85 26.41 4.26
CA PHE A 17 5.25 26.81 4.02
C PHE A 17 6.01 26.79 5.36
N GLY A 18 7.19 26.16 5.39
CA GLY A 18 8.10 26.04 6.56
C GLY A 18 8.55 24.60 6.90
N GLN A 19 9.83 24.39 7.21
CA GLN A 19 10.43 23.07 7.48
C GLN A 19 10.22 22.62 8.94
N TYR A 20 9.79 21.36 9.14
CA TYR A 20 9.87 20.66 10.44
C TYR A 20 11.10 19.73 10.46
N LYS A 21 11.94 19.85 11.50
CA LYS A 21 13.06 18.94 11.76
C LYS A 21 12.64 17.90 12.79
N LYS A 22 12.68 16.63 12.38
CA LYS A 22 12.29 15.45 13.15
C LYS A 22 13.28 15.17 14.30
N PRO A 23 12.84 15.08 15.57
CA PRO A 23 13.46 14.24 16.58
C PRO A 23 12.96 12.79 16.40
N ASP A 24 13.83 11.80 16.59
CA ASP A 24 13.46 10.39 16.43
C ASP A 24 12.35 9.99 17.42
N GLY A 25 11.31 9.29 16.92
CA GLY A 25 10.33 8.57 17.74
C GLY A 25 8.96 9.22 17.95
N GLU A 26 8.78 10.51 17.67
CA GLU A 26 7.49 11.21 17.84
C GLU A 26 6.94 11.77 16.52
N PHE A 27 5.65 11.55 16.27
CA PHE A 27 4.96 12.00 15.06
C PHE A 27 4.30 13.35 15.32
N ALA A 28 4.44 14.29 14.38
CA ALA A 28 4.06 15.68 14.60
C ALA A 28 2.61 15.83 15.14
N MET A 29 1.61 15.20 14.50
CA MET A 29 0.22 15.26 14.96
C MET A 29 -0.03 14.69 16.36
N MET A 30 0.70 13.63 16.75
CA MET A 30 0.57 13.06 18.09
C MET A 30 1.17 13.98 19.14
N THR A 31 2.32 14.60 18.85
CA THR A 31 2.91 15.63 19.71
C THR A 31 1.93 16.79 19.91
N TYR A 32 1.32 17.33 18.85
CA TYR A 32 0.34 18.41 18.98
C TYR A 32 -0.94 17.99 19.68
N TYR A 33 -1.40 16.75 19.50
CA TYR A 33 -2.53 16.23 20.25
C TYR A 33 -2.21 16.18 21.76
N HIS A 34 -1.02 15.69 22.12
CA HIS A 34 -0.57 15.67 23.52
C HIS A 34 -0.36 17.08 24.09
N GLU A 35 0.23 18.01 23.33
CA GLU A 35 0.36 19.42 23.70
C GLU A 35 -1.02 20.06 23.91
N PHE A 36 -1.93 19.90 22.95
CA PHE A 36 -3.32 20.36 23.08
C PHE A 36 -3.97 19.81 24.35
N LEU A 37 -3.86 18.51 24.61
CA LEU A 37 -4.43 17.90 25.82
C LEU A 37 -3.78 18.45 27.10
N THR A 38 -2.47 18.73 27.08
CA THR A 38 -1.74 19.24 28.24
C THR A 38 -2.10 20.70 28.52
N GLU A 39 -2.19 21.54 27.49
CA GLU A 39 -2.57 22.95 27.59
C GLU A 39 -4.06 23.15 27.89
N THR A 40 -4.91 22.17 27.57
CA THR A 40 -6.34 22.20 27.83
C THR A 40 -6.77 21.41 29.07
N ALA A 41 -5.84 20.70 29.73
CA ALA A 41 -6.08 20.00 30.99
C ALA A 41 -6.46 21.02 32.09
N GLY A 42 -7.75 21.07 32.43
CA GLY A 42 -8.30 21.97 33.45
C GLY A 42 -9.49 22.82 32.97
N LEU A 43 -9.87 22.74 31.70
CA LEU A 43 -11.04 23.45 31.18
C LEU A 43 -12.13 22.44 30.81
N ASN A 44 -13.34 22.68 31.30
CA ASN A 44 -14.62 22.08 30.87
C ASN A 44 -14.96 22.39 29.39
N LYS A 45 -13.96 22.53 28.51
CA LYS A 45 -14.15 22.79 27.09
C LYS A 45 -14.49 21.48 26.41
N GLN A 46 -15.53 21.52 25.58
CA GLN A 46 -15.91 20.41 24.71
C GLN A 46 -14.65 19.96 23.93
N TYR A 47 -14.30 18.69 24.08
CA TYR A 47 -13.29 18.01 23.27
C TYR A 47 -13.82 17.79 21.85
N ASP A 48 -14.34 18.84 21.23
CA ASP A 48 -14.94 18.77 19.91
C ASP A 48 -13.84 18.89 18.84
N LEU A 49 -14.10 18.23 17.71
CA LEU A 49 -13.18 18.16 16.57
C LEU A 49 -12.81 19.55 16.05
N TYR A 50 -13.71 20.53 16.17
CA TYR A 50 -13.51 21.89 15.68
C TYR A 50 -12.50 22.65 16.55
N SER A 51 -12.59 22.54 17.88
CA SER A 51 -11.62 23.13 18.82
C SER A 51 -10.21 22.57 18.59
N MET A 52 -10.08 21.25 18.39
CA MET A 52 -8.81 20.62 18.04
C MET A 52 -8.29 21.09 16.67
N TRP A 53 -9.17 21.20 15.67
CA TRP A 53 -8.81 21.70 14.34
C TRP A 53 -8.29 23.13 14.38
N GLN A 54 -8.96 24.04 15.10
CA GLN A 54 -8.50 25.42 15.28
C GLN A 54 -7.14 25.50 15.98
N TYR A 55 -6.91 24.65 16.98
CA TYR A 55 -5.61 24.57 17.65
C TYR A 55 -4.51 24.10 16.70
N VAL A 56 -4.73 23.05 15.92
CA VAL A 56 -3.77 22.58 14.90
C VAL A 56 -3.53 23.64 13.82
N LEU A 57 -4.54 24.42 13.43
CA LEU A 57 -4.35 25.52 12.49
C LEU A 57 -3.46 26.65 13.06
N ALA A 58 -3.59 26.93 14.36
CA ALA A 58 -2.84 27.99 15.02
C ALA A 58 -1.41 27.55 15.38
N ASN A 59 -1.24 26.32 15.87
CA ASN A 59 -0.03 25.84 16.53
C ASN A 59 0.64 24.66 15.81
N GLY A 60 -0.07 23.97 14.92
CA GLY A 60 0.38 22.75 14.26
C GLY A 60 1.59 22.94 13.35
N PRO A 61 2.20 21.84 12.89
CA PRO A 61 3.43 21.87 12.14
C PRO A 61 3.14 22.40 10.75
N ARG A 62 3.91 23.39 10.30
CA ARG A 62 3.96 23.72 8.89
C ARG A 62 4.82 22.66 8.20
N ILE A 63 4.29 22.04 7.15
CA ILE A 63 4.96 20.97 6.43
C ILE A 63 5.49 21.50 5.11
N ASP A 64 6.78 21.70 5.04
CA ASP A 64 7.51 22.02 3.81
C ASP A 64 8.30 20.80 3.37
N ILE A 65 7.57 19.81 2.88
CA ILE A 65 8.12 18.60 2.29
C ILE A 65 7.76 18.59 0.83
N SER A 66 8.80 18.55 0.01
CA SER A 66 8.66 18.36 -1.42
C SER A 66 8.18 16.95 -1.71
N GLU A 67 7.27 16.85 -2.66
CA GLU A 67 6.83 15.56 -3.17
C GLU A 67 7.92 15.00 -4.09
N GLY A 68 8.12 13.69 -4.01
CA GLY A 68 9.01 13.00 -4.92
C GLY A 68 8.37 12.87 -6.29
N PHE A 69 9.10 13.31 -7.33
CA PHE A 69 8.75 13.06 -8.72
C PHE A 69 9.64 11.96 -9.29
N LYS A 70 9.09 11.20 -10.23
CA LYS A 70 9.85 10.16 -10.94
C LYS A 70 11.11 10.77 -11.59
N SER A 71 12.20 10.05 -11.51
CA SER A 71 13.54 10.46 -11.94
C SER A 71 14.35 9.24 -12.32
N ASN A 72 14.72 9.13 -13.59
CA ASN A 72 15.55 8.01 -14.06
C ASN A 72 16.93 7.98 -13.38
N SER A 73 17.56 9.13 -13.11
CA SER A 73 18.85 9.19 -12.42
C SER A 73 18.76 8.64 -10.99
N LYS A 74 17.69 8.96 -10.26
CA LYS A 74 17.44 8.40 -8.94
C LYS A 74 17.10 6.91 -8.99
N ALA A 75 16.29 6.48 -9.96
CA ALA A 75 15.99 5.08 -10.20
C ALA A 75 17.28 4.26 -10.44
N VAL A 76 18.21 4.77 -11.25
CA VAL A 76 19.51 4.14 -11.52
C VAL A 76 20.34 4.03 -10.24
N ALA A 77 20.44 5.10 -9.45
CA ALA A 77 21.21 5.10 -8.20
C ALA A 77 20.69 4.03 -7.23
N ILE A 78 19.37 3.99 -7.00
CA ILE A 78 18.72 3.00 -6.14
C ILE A 78 18.92 1.57 -6.68
N ARG A 79 18.83 1.38 -8.00
CA ARG A 79 19.08 0.10 -8.66
C ARG A 79 20.52 -0.38 -8.46
N GLN A 80 21.49 0.54 -8.44
CA GLN A 80 22.88 0.19 -8.15
C GLN A 80 23.04 -0.29 -6.70
N GLU A 81 22.26 0.21 -5.75
CA GLU A 81 22.19 -0.36 -4.39
C GLU A 81 21.62 -1.78 -4.42
N GLY A 82 20.51 -2.00 -5.13
CA GLY A 82 19.94 -3.33 -5.34
C GLY A 82 20.96 -4.30 -5.97
N ASN A 83 21.77 -3.84 -6.92
CA ASN A 83 22.84 -4.64 -7.52
C ASN A 83 23.96 -5.00 -6.54
N ARG A 84 24.24 -4.17 -5.53
CA ARG A 84 25.19 -4.51 -4.45
C ARG A 84 24.62 -5.63 -3.60
N PHE A 85 23.38 -5.48 -3.11
CA PHE A 85 22.69 -6.53 -2.36
C PHE A 85 22.56 -7.85 -3.14
N PHE A 86 22.31 -7.77 -4.45
CA PHE A 86 22.27 -8.94 -5.32
C PHE A 86 23.61 -9.69 -5.34
N LYS A 87 24.73 -8.97 -5.46
CA LYS A 87 26.08 -9.57 -5.42
C LYS A 87 26.39 -10.22 -4.08
N ASP A 88 25.86 -9.65 -3.00
CA ASP A 88 26.02 -10.16 -1.63
C ASP A 88 25.02 -11.28 -1.29
N HIS A 89 24.25 -11.77 -2.28
CA HIS A 89 23.18 -12.77 -2.10
C HIS A 89 22.09 -12.37 -1.08
N SER A 90 21.94 -11.06 -0.83
CA SER A 90 20.92 -10.49 0.05
C SER A 90 19.62 -10.23 -0.73
N TRP A 91 18.88 -11.31 -1.00
CA TRP A 91 17.72 -11.28 -1.91
C TRP A 91 16.59 -10.35 -1.47
N SER A 92 16.22 -10.36 -0.19
CA SER A 92 15.15 -9.51 0.34
C SER A 92 15.46 -8.02 0.15
N ASN A 93 16.69 -7.60 0.46
CA ASN A 93 17.14 -6.22 0.29
C ASN A 93 17.28 -5.84 -1.19
N ALA A 94 17.74 -6.76 -2.03
CA ALA A 94 17.83 -6.53 -3.47
C ALA A 94 16.45 -6.29 -4.09
N ILE A 95 15.44 -7.10 -3.71
CA ILE A 95 14.05 -6.95 -4.18
C ILE A 95 13.46 -5.61 -3.75
N GLU A 96 13.62 -5.25 -2.48
CA GLU A 96 13.11 -3.97 -1.97
C GLU A 96 13.69 -2.80 -2.77
N LYS A 97 15.00 -2.79 -3.01
CA LYS A 97 15.67 -1.74 -3.80
C LYS A 97 15.30 -1.78 -5.27
N TYR A 98 15.07 -2.94 -5.87
CA TYR A 98 14.58 -3.01 -7.25
C TYR A 98 13.14 -2.49 -7.37
N ASN A 99 12.27 -2.78 -6.40
CA ASN A 99 10.92 -2.23 -6.36
C ASN A 99 10.92 -0.71 -6.14
N GLU A 100 11.74 -0.21 -5.22
CA GLU A 100 11.93 1.22 -5.00
C GLU A 100 12.44 1.90 -6.29
N SER A 101 13.44 1.32 -6.96
CA SER A 101 13.95 1.82 -8.24
C SER A 101 12.86 1.91 -9.32
N ILE A 102 12.03 0.87 -9.46
CA ILE A 102 10.88 0.85 -10.39
C ILE A 102 9.86 1.95 -10.06
N CYS A 103 9.61 2.24 -8.78
CA CYS A 103 8.77 3.36 -8.35
C CYS A 103 9.33 4.72 -8.78
N TRP A 104 10.65 4.91 -8.70
CA TRP A 104 11.31 6.15 -9.08
C TRP A 104 11.49 6.31 -10.59
N ALA A 105 11.52 5.23 -11.37
CA ALA A 105 11.71 5.32 -12.82
C ALA A 105 10.55 6.09 -13.50
N GLU A 106 10.90 6.92 -14.48
CA GLU A 106 9.92 7.65 -15.29
C GLU A 106 9.06 6.69 -16.09
N THR A 107 7.75 6.98 -16.15
CA THR A 107 6.79 6.11 -16.84
C THR A 107 7.14 6.03 -18.32
N GLY A 108 7.37 4.80 -18.79
CA GLY A 108 7.76 4.54 -20.18
C GLY A 108 9.27 4.60 -20.45
N SER A 109 10.12 4.91 -19.47
CA SER A 109 11.57 4.83 -19.66
C SER A 109 12.07 3.38 -19.65
N GLU A 110 13.25 3.15 -20.25
CA GLU A 110 13.89 1.83 -20.21
C GLU A 110 14.26 1.38 -18.80
N GLU A 111 14.38 2.32 -17.84
CA GLU A 111 14.73 2.03 -16.45
C GLU A 111 13.66 1.19 -15.74
N VAL A 112 12.39 1.34 -16.12
CA VAL A 112 11.31 0.47 -15.63
C VAL A 112 11.56 -0.98 -16.07
N GLY A 113 11.85 -1.18 -17.36
CA GLY A 113 12.16 -2.49 -17.94
C GLY A 113 13.42 -3.12 -17.35
N ILE A 114 14.47 -2.32 -17.12
CA ILE A 114 15.71 -2.77 -16.47
C ILE A 114 15.44 -3.18 -15.01
N GLY A 115 14.62 -2.43 -14.28
CA GLY A 115 14.20 -2.77 -12.92
C GLY A 115 13.54 -4.15 -12.84
N PHE A 116 12.56 -4.43 -13.71
CA PHE A 116 11.94 -5.76 -13.80
C PHE A 116 12.92 -6.85 -14.27
N ALA A 117 13.86 -6.53 -15.17
CA ALA A 117 14.93 -7.45 -15.59
C ALA A 117 15.90 -7.80 -14.44
N ASN A 118 16.14 -6.86 -13.52
CA ASN A 118 16.89 -7.08 -12.30
C ASN A 118 16.09 -7.92 -11.29
N ARG A 119 14.79 -7.62 -11.09
CA ARG A 119 13.90 -8.39 -10.21
C ARG A 119 13.74 -9.85 -10.64
N SER A 120 13.65 -10.13 -11.95
CA SER A 120 13.66 -11.51 -12.47
C SER A 120 14.97 -12.26 -12.18
N ALA A 121 16.11 -11.56 -12.03
CA ALA A 121 17.35 -12.22 -11.63
C ALA A 121 17.23 -12.80 -10.22
N VAL A 122 16.68 -12.04 -9.27
CA VAL A 122 16.48 -12.53 -7.89
C VAL A 122 15.50 -13.69 -7.87
N CYS A 123 14.37 -13.58 -8.59
CA CYS A 123 13.38 -14.66 -8.66
C CYS A 123 14.00 -15.98 -9.18
N TYR A 124 14.93 -15.88 -10.12
CA TYR A 124 15.66 -17.04 -10.65
C TYR A 124 16.57 -17.68 -9.60
N GLU A 125 17.37 -16.87 -8.89
CA GLU A 125 18.26 -17.36 -7.82
C GLU A 125 17.48 -18.02 -6.68
N GLU A 126 16.29 -17.49 -6.34
CA GLU A 126 15.40 -18.04 -5.33
C GLU A 126 14.51 -19.20 -5.83
N LYS A 127 14.76 -19.71 -7.05
CA LYS A 127 14.01 -20.82 -7.69
C LYS A 127 12.50 -20.58 -7.81
N SER A 128 12.09 -19.31 -7.83
CA SER A 128 10.71 -18.87 -8.02
C SER A 128 10.50 -18.59 -9.51
N TYR A 129 10.53 -19.65 -10.32
CA TYR A 129 10.66 -19.55 -11.76
C TYR A 129 9.42 -18.92 -12.44
N GLU A 130 8.22 -19.13 -11.92
CA GLU A 130 6.99 -18.52 -12.44
C GLU A 130 7.00 -17.00 -12.24
N LEU A 131 7.47 -16.54 -11.07
CA LEU A 131 7.67 -15.10 -10.78
C LEU A 131 8.80 -14.53 -11.62
N CYS A 132 9.83 -15.31 -11.91
CA CYS A 132 10.87 -14.91 -12.84
C CYS A 132 10.30 -14.67 -14.26
N LEU A 133 9.48 -15.59 -14.77
CA LEU A 133 8.82 -15.46 -16.07
C LEU A 133 7.89 -14.24 -16.13
N LEU A 134 7.10 -13.99 -15.09
CA LEU A 134 6.28 -12.78 -14.94
C LEU A 134 7.15 -11.51 -15.06
N ASN A 135 8.29 -11.48 -14.38
CA ASN A 135 9.17 -10.33 -14.40
C ASN A 135 9.89 -10.13 -15.74
N ILE A 136 10.20 -11.21 -16.46
CA ILE A 136 10.71 -11.13 -17.84
C ILE A 136 9.64 -10.53 -18.77
N MET A 137 8.38 -10.95 -18.63
CA MET A 137 7.26 -10.38 -19.37
C MET A 137 7.09 -8.88 -19.07
N LEU A 138 7.11 -8.49 -17.78
CA LEU A 138 7.02 -7.09 -17.37
C LEU A 138 8.20 -6.27 -17.92
N ALA A 139 9.43 -6.80 -17.87
CA ALA A 139 10.59 -6.14 -18.46
C ALA A 139 10.36 -5.83 -19.94
N ARG A 140 9.95 -6.82 -20.73
CA ARG A 140 9.66 -6.66 -22.17
C ARG A 140 8.54 -5.67 -22.45
N LYS A 141 7.49 -5.65 -21.61
CA LYS A 141 6.38 -4.70 -21.72
C LYS A 141 6.83 -3.25 -21.47
N HIS A 142 7.87 -3.04 -20.69
CA HIS A 142 8.32 -1.72 -20.22
C HIS A 142 9.64 -1.27 -20.85
N ASN A 143 9.74 -1.33 -22.19
CA ASN A 143 10.87 -0.79 -22.96
C ASN A 143 12.25 -1.27 -22.49
N CYS A 144 12.35 -2.53 -22.03
CA CYS A 144 13.64 -3.11 -21.67
C CYS A 144 14.58 -3.10 -22.89
N PRO A 145 15.84 -2.65 -22.72
CA PRO A 145 16.72 -2.41 -23.86
C PRO A 145 17.21 -3.71 -24.49
N ASP A 146 17.38 -3.71 -25.82
CA ASP A 146 17.75 -4.90 -26.61
C ASP A 146 19.05 -5.59 -26.12
N ARG A 147 19.96 -4.81 -25.52
CA ARG A 147 21.20 -5.32 -24.90
C ARG A 147 20.94 -6.39 -23.82
N LEU A 148 19.74 -6.43 -23.25
CA LEU A 148 19.33 -7.43 -22.25
C LEU A 148 18.54 -8.60 -22.84
N SER A 149 18.09 -8.52 -24.09
CA SER A 149 17.18 -9.50 -24.71
C SER A 149 17.74 -10.92 -24.69
N ALA A 150 19.00 -11.11 -25.08
CA ALA A 150 19.65 -12.42 -25.05
C ALA A 150 19.74 -13.01 -23.62
N LYS A 151 20.08 -12.16 -22.64
CA LYS A 151 20.17 -12.57 -21.22
C LYS A 151 18.81 -12.98 -20.67
N LEU A 152 17.75 -12.22 -21.00
CA LEU A 152 16.40 -12.54 -20.58
C LEU A 152 15.86 -13.81 -21.27
N ALA A 153 16.16 -14.01 -22.55
CA ALA A 153 15.77 -15.22 -23.29
C ALA A 153 16.43 -16.48 -22.70
N ALA A 154 17.72 -16.44 -22.40
CA ALA A 154 18.42 -17.55 -21.74
C ALA A 154 17.80 -17.85 -20.36
N ARG A 155 17.53 -16.82 -19.55
CA ARG A 155 16.87 -16.98 -18.25
C ARG A 155 15.47 -17.58 -18.39
N GLU A 156 14.69 -17.12 -19.37
CA GLU A 156 13.35 -17.64 -19.66
C GLU A 156 13.38 -19.13 -20.00
N GLN A 157 14.28 -19.55 -20.90
CA GLN A 157 14.44 -20.95 -21.29
C GLN A 157 14.81 -21.81 -20.08
N ASN A 158 15.77 -21.36 -19.26
CA ASN A 158 16.17 -22.07 -18.04
C ASN A 158 15.01 -22.17 -17.04
N CYS A 159 14.21 -21.11 -16.86
CA CYS A 159 13.02 -21.17 -16.00
C CYS A 159 12.03 -22.23 -16.48
N LYS A 160 11.73 -22.27 -17.79
CA LYS A 160 10.81 -23.26 -18.37
C LYS A 160 11.31 -24.69 -18.15
N GLN A 161 12.60 -24.92 -18.35
CA GLN A 161 13.21 -26.22 -18.10
C GLN A 161 13.10 -26.63 -16.63
N GLN A 162 13.47 -25.73 -15.71
CA GLN A 162 13.42 -26.03 -14.27
C GLN A 162 12.00 -26.26 -13.74
N ILE A 163 11.00 -25.58 -14.31
CA ILE A 163 9.59 -25.85 -14.01
C ILE A 163 9.20 -27.25 -14.50
N ALA A 164 9.57 -27.62 -15.74
CA ALA A 164 9.29 -28.93 -16.29
C ALA A 164 9.95 -30.07 -15.50
N ASP A 165 11.15 -29.82 -14.96
CA ASP A 165 11.89 -30.77 -14.12
C ASP A 165 11.39 -30.84 -12.67
N GLY A 166 10.37 -30.03 -12.29
CA GLY A 166 9.82 -30.02 -10.94
C GLY A 166 10.70 -29.32 -9.89
N ASN A 167 11.68 -28.52 -10.31
CA ASN A 167 12.63 -27.83 -9.43
C ASN A 167 12.12 -26.47 -8.91
N SER A 168 10.90 -26.06 -9.29
CA SER A 168 10.31 -24.81 -8.83
C SER A 168 9.94 -24.89 -7.35
N LYS A 169 10.23 -23.83 -6.59
CA LYS A 169 9.68 -23.66 -5.23
C LYS A 169 8.14 -23.55 -5.26
N GLY A 170 7.58 -23.20 -6.42
CA GLY A 170 6.18 -22.89 -6.62
C GLY A 170 5.80 -21.54 -6.03
N THR A 171 4.76 -20.93 -6.59
CA THR A 171 4.03 -19.86 -5.91
C THR A 171 2.96 -20.52 -5.06
N VAL A 172 3.14 -20.55 -3.74
CA VAL A 172 2.06 -20.95 -2.84
C VAL A 172 1.18 -19.71 -2.65
N PRO A 173 -0.04 -19.65 -3.22
CA PRO A 173 -0.96 -18.59 -2.86
C PRO A 173 -1.18 -18.66 -1.34
N SER A 174 -1.30 -17.52 -0.68
CA SER A 174 -1.74 -17.52 0.72
C SER A 174 -3.06 -18.31 0.78
N PRO A 175 -3.14 -19.39 1.57
CA PRO A 175 -4.34 -20.21 1.59
C PRO A 175 -5.50 -19.35 2.07
N MET A 176 -6.45 -19.10 1.18
CA MET A 176 -7.75 -18.57 1.59
C MET A 176 -8.56 -19.75 2.10
N PHE A 177 -9.04 -19.65 3.33
CA PHE A 177 -9.94 -20.62 3.91
C PHE A 177 -11.37 -20.15 3.63
N PRO A 178 -12.07 -20.72 2.63
CA PRO A 178 -13.48 -20.39 2.42
C PRO A 178 -14.29 -20.84 3.64
N VAL A 179 -15.46 -20.22 3.84
CA VAL A 179 -16.44 -20.75 4.79
C VAL A 179 -16.76 -22.19 4.38
N ASN A 180 -16.51 -23.14 5.29
CA ASN A 180 -16.59 -24.59 5.06
C ASN A 180 -17.81 -25.23 5.75
N VAL A 181 -18.70 -24.40 6.29
CA VAL A 181 -19.97 -24.77 6.91
C VAL A 181 -21.13 -24.16 6.13
N GLU A 182 -22.37 -24.56 6.45
CA GLU A 182 -23.56 -23.90 5.89
C GLU A 182 -23.48 -22.39 6.16
N VAL A 183 -23.70 -21.57 5.13
CA VAL A 183 -23.63 -20.10 5.20
C VAL A 183 -24.99 -19.51 5.56
N ASN A 184 -24.98 -18.35 6.23
CA ASN A 184 -26.19 -17.58 6.46
C ASN A 184 -26.72 -17.03 5.12
N PRO A 185 -27.98 -17.30 4.74
CA PRO A 185 -28.52 -16.87 3.44
C PRO A 185 -28.63 -15.35 3.29
N LYS A 186 -28.64 -14.59 4.39
CA LYS A 186 -28.67 -13.12 4.40
C LYS A 186 -27.27 -12.50 4.45
N ILE A 187 -26.28 -13.23 4.98
CA ILE A 187 -24.90 -12.76 5.15
C ILE A 187 -23.95 -13.85 4.65
N PRO A 188 -23.72 -13.95 3.32
CA PRO A 188 -23.05 -15.11 2.71
C PRO A 188 -21.59 -15.34 3.12
N PHE A 189 -20.96 -14.34 3.75
CA PHE A 189 -19.60 -14.45 4.30
C PHE A 189 -19.57 -14.91 5.78
N MET A 190 -20.73 -15.25 6.35
CA MET A 190 -20.89 -15.68 7.74
C MET A 190 -21.56 -17.07 7.79
N ALA A 191 -21.15 -17.91 8.73
CA ALA A 191 -21.78 -19.20 8.95
C ALA A 191 -23.24 -19.08 9.42
N ASN A 192 -24.06 -20.04 9.01
CA ASN A 192 -25.38 -20.28 9.57
C ASN A 192 -25.26 -20.77 11.02
N GLY A 193 -26.10 -20.23 11.90
CA GLY A 193 -26.01 -20.43 13.34
C GLY A 193 -25.12 -19.41 14.07
N LEU A 194 -24.74 -18.31 13.40
CA LEU A 194 -24.27 -17.09 14.06
C LEU A 194 -25.38 -16.03 14.06
N ARG A 195 -25.56 -15.36 15.20
CA ARG A 195 -26.55 -14.30 15.37
C ARG A 195 -25.96 -13.08 16.06
N MET A 196 -26.38 -11.90 15.63
CA MET A 196 -26.12 -10.64 16.34
C MET A 196 -27.06 -10.52 17.56
N ALA A 197 -26.51 -10.20 18.73
CA ALA A 197 -27.22 -10.02 19.98
C ALA A 197 -26.72 -8.78 20.72
N GLU A 198 -27.53 -8.27 21.64
CA GLU A 198 -27.10 -7.26 22.60
C GLU A 198 -26.97 -7.92 23.97
N LEU A 199 -25.77 -7.88 24.53
CA LEU A 199 -25.46 -8.44 25.84
C LEU A 199 -25.40 -7.30 26.87
N PRO A 200 -26.05 -7.41 28.03
CA PRO A 200 -26.13 -6.32 29.01
C PRO A 200 -24.78 -5.71 29.40
N THR A 201 -23.71 -6.52 29.42
CA THR A 201 -22.36 -6.09 29.82
C THR A 201 -21.48 -5.70 28.63
N TYR A 202 -21.71 -6.26 27.44
CA TYR A 202 -20.78 -6.16 26.30
C TYR A 202 -21.35 -5.40 25.10
N GLY A 203 -22.62 -4.99 25.15
CA GLY A 203 -23.30 -4.35 24.04
C GLY A 203 -23.50 -5.30 22.85
N ARG A 204 -23.28 -4.82 21.63
CA ARG A 204 -23.42 -5.62 20.40
C ARG A 204 -22.38 -6.73 20.34
N ALA A 205 -22.85 -7.96 20.20
CA ALA A 205 -22.03 -9.16 20.11
C ALA A 205 -22.52 -10.07 19.00
N MET A 206 -21.63 -10.96 18.53
CA MET A 206 -21.98 -12.09 17.67
C MET A 206 -21.91 -13.36 18.52
N ILE A 207 -22.99 -14.14 18.55
CA ILE A 207 -23.09 -15.36 19.35
C ILE A 207 -23.37 -16.57 18.47
N ALA A 208 -22.90 -17.73 18.90
CA ALA A 208 -23.21 -19.01 18.27
C ALA A 208 -24.52 -19.58 18.82
N GLU A 209 -25.41 -20.04 17.92
CA GLU A 209 -26.68 -20.70 18.24
C GLU A 209 -26.59 -22.23 18.12
N ARG A 210 -25.45 -22.72 17.65
CA ARG A 210 -25.10 -24.14 17.55
C ARG A 210 -23.61 -24.34 17.83
N SER A 211 -23.20 -25.58 18.01
CA SER A 211 -21.79 -25.94 18.07
C SER A 211 -21.10 -25.78 16.71
N PHE A 212 -19.83 -25.38 16.77
CA PHE A 212 -18.87 -25.37 15.67
C PHE A 212 -17.66 -26.20 16.09
N GLU A 213 -17.07 -26.93 15.16
CA GLU A 213 -15.93 -27.80 15.44
C GLU A 213 -14.59 -27.09 15.17
N PRO A 214 -13.48 -27.51 15.82
CA PRO A 214 -12.16 -27.00 15.49
C PRO A 214 -11.84 -27.16 14.00
N GLY A 215 -11.57 -26.05 13.32
CA GLY A 215 -11.34 -26.00 11.87
C GLY A 215 -12.51 -25.44 11.07
N ASP A 216 -13.67 -25.21 11.68
CA ASP A 216 -14.77 -24.48 11.06
C ASP A 216 -14.38 -23.01 10.82
N VAL A 217 -14.56 -22.56 9.60
CA VAL A 217 -14.39 -21.16 9.19
C VAL A 217 -15.75 -20.49 9.30
N ILE A 218 -15.99 -19.80 10.41
CA ILE A 218 -17.32 -19.25 10.73
C ILE A 218 -17.57 -17.84 10.16
N LEU A 219 -16.51 -17.15 9.72
CA LEU A 219 -16.57 -15.82 9.13
C LEU A 219 -15.42 -15.66 8.11
N ASN A 220 -15.73 -15.15 6.92
CA ASN A 220 -14.74 -14.79 5.89
C ASN A 220 -15.14 -13.47 5.22
N GLU A 221 -14.96 -12.37 5.95
CA GLU A 221 -15.29 -11.03 5.49
C GLU A 221 -14.09 -10.37 4.80
N LYS A 222 -14.33 -9.76 3.63
CA LYS A 222 -13.30 -8.96 2.95
C LYS A 222 -13.10 -7.65 3.70
N SER A 223 -11.84 -7.26 3.90
CA SER A 223 -11.55 -5.93 4.47
C SER A 223 -12.14 -4.82 3.61
N LEU A 224 -12.83 -3.88 4.26
CA LEU A 224 -13.37 -2.69 3.62
C LEU A 224 -12.25 -1.79 3.09
N LEU A 225 -11.22 -1.58 3.92
CA LEU A 225 -10.09 -0.72 3.64
C LEU A 225 -8.88 -1.20 4.42
N THR A 226 -7.69 -1.12 3.81
CA THR A 226 -6.43 -1.47 4.45
C THR A 226 -5.44 -0.32 4.39
N VAL A 227 -4.60 -0.22 5.42
CA VAL A 227 -3.48 0.73 5.50
C VAL A 227 -2.21 -0.10 5.68
N GLY A 228 -1.25 0.09 4.79
CA GLY A 228 0.05 -0.57 4.88
C GLY A 228 1.04 0.27 5.70
N ASP A 229 1.91 -0.40 6.45
CA ASP A 229 3.02 0.27 7.13
C ASP A 229 4.01 0.84 6.10
N ALA A 230 4.46 2.08 6.32
CA ALA A 230 5.41 2.77 5.45
C ALA A 230 6.73 1.99 5.25
N ARG A 231 7.12 1.13 6.21
CA ARG A 231 8.31 0.26 6.11
C ARG A 231 8.18 -0.81 5.03
N TYR A 232 6.96 -1.11 4.56
CA TYR A 232 6.70 -2.17 3.60
C TYR A 232 6.11 -1.66 2.27
N LEU A 233 6.21 -0.36 1.97
CA LEU A 233 5.63 0.25 0.76
C LEU A 233 6.09 -0.38 -0.56
N HIS A 234 7.35 -0.82 -0.59
CA HIS A 234 7.96 -1.46 -1.75
C HIS A 234 7.92 -3.00 -1.66
N LEU A 235 7.17 -3.54 -0.71
CA LEU A 235 7.07 -4.98 -0.46
C LEU A 235 5.61 -5.47 -0.44
N ASN A 236 4.67 -4.58 -0.12
CA ASN A 236 3.24 -4.87 -0.04
C ASN A 236 2.46 -4.11 -1.12
N CYS A 237 1.30 -4.65 -1.48
CA CYS A 237 0.34 -3.91 -2.30
C CYS A 237 -0.32 -2.77 -1.49
N ASN A 238 -0.45 -1.57 -2.06
CA ASN A 238 -1.09 -0.44 -1.39
C ASN A 238 -2.60 -0.62 -1.14
N LEU A 239 -3.27 -1.46 -1.94
CA LEU A 239 -4.71 -1.72 -1.80
C LEU A 239 -5.03 -2.90 -0.89
N CYS A 240 -4.43 -4.07 -1.11
CA CYS A 240 -4.76 -5.28 -0.34
C CYS A 240 -3.81 -5.54 0.83
N THR A 241 -2.71 -4.78 0.93
CA THR A 241 -1.64 -4.93 1.93
C THR A 241 -0.94 -6.29 1.99
N GLU A 242 -1.28 -7.23 1.09
CA GLU A 242 -0.57 -8.49 0.99
C GLU A 242 0.90 -8.26 0.63
N TRP A 243 1.78 -8.98 1.32
CA TRP A 243 3.20 -9.06 1.02
C TRP A 243 3.40 -9.79 -0.31
N LYS A 244 3.80 -9.06 -1.35
CA LYS A 244 3.84 -9.49 -2.75
C LYS A 244 5.05 -8.91 -3.49
N PRO A 245 6.26 -8.95 -2.91
CA PRO A 245 7.35 -8.08 -3.37
C PRO A 245 7.88 -8.44 -4.76
N TYR A 246 7.57 -9.62 -5.30
CA TYR A 246 8.02 -10.05 -6.62
C TYR A 246 7.08 -9.70 -7.77
N ASN A 247 5.84 -9.27 -7.48
CA ASN A 247 4.79 -9.03 -8.47
C ASN A 247 4.19 -7.62 -8.39
N LEU A 248 4.87 -6.70 -7.71
CA LEU A 248 4.44 -5.31 -7.62
C LEU A 248 4.63 -4.56 -8.94
N ILE A 249 3.67 -3.70 -9.29
CA ILE A 249 3.74 -2.70 -10.36
C ILE A 249 3.60 -1.29 -9.74
N PRO A 250 4.35 -0.28 -10.19
CA PRO A 250 4.33 1.03 -9.58
C PRO A 250 3.09 1.83 -9.98
N CYS A 251 2.73 2.83 -9.18
CA CYS A 251 1.91 3.94 -9.67
C CYS A 251 2.63 4.65 -10.84
N PRO A 252 1.94 5.02 -11.93
CA PRO A 252 2.55 5.75 -13.05
C PRO A 252 2.84 7.23 -12.73
N ASP A 253 2.26 7.79 -11.68
CA ASP A 253 2.32 9.23 -11.41
C ASP A 253 3.16 9.59 -10.18
N CYS A 254 3.21 8.71 -9.16
CA CYS A 254 3.97 8.94 -7.94
C CYS A 254 5.09 7.90 -7.73
N VAL A 255 5.92 8.15 -6.71
CA VAL A 255 7.08 7.32 -6.36
C VAL A 255 6.87 6.48 -5.08
N TRP A 256 5.63 6.46 -4.56
CA TRP A 256 5.37 6.04 -3.18
C TRP A 256 4.70 4.69 -3.01
N VAL A 257 3.92 4.25 -4.00
CA VAL A 257 3.05 3.09 -3.86
C VAL A 257 3.19 2.13 -5.03
N MET A 258 2.93 0.86 -4.74
CA MET A 258 2.90 -0.21 -5.73
C MET A 258 1.70 -1.13 -5.50
N TYR A 259 1.39 -1.93 -6.51
CA TYR A 259 0.20 -2.78 -6.56
C TYR A 259 0.55 -4.18 -7.02
N CYS A 260 -0.07 -5.21 -6.47
CA CYS A 260 0.18 -6.59 -6.89
C CYS A 260 -0.45 -6.92 -8.26
N SER A 261 -1.37 -6.08 -8.75
CA SER A 261 -2.06 -6.25 -10.03
C SER A 261 -2.64 -4.94 -10.55
N GLU A 262 -3.04 -4.91 -11.82
CA GLU A 262 -3.71 -3.76 -12.43
C GLU A 262 -5.10 -3.54 -11.83
N GLU A 263 -5.80 -4.61 -11.44
CA GLU A 263 -7.09 -4.53 -10.75
C GLU A 263 -6.95 -3.79 -9.42
N CYS A 264 -5.93 -4.12 -8.62
CA CYS A 264 -5.66 -3.42 -7.37
C CYS A 264 -5.29 -1.96 -7.60
N ARG A 265 -4.46 -1.67 -8.61
CA ARG A 265 -4.08 -0.29 -8.96
C ARG A 265 -5.29 0.54 -9.34
N GLN A 266 -6.15 0.00 -10.21
CA GLN A 266 -7.32 0.70 -10.71
C GLN A 266 -8.39 0.88 -9.65
N GLN A 267 -8.58 -0.12 -8.78
CA GLN A 267 -9.51 0.01 -7.67
C GLN A 267 -9.06 1.08 -6.69
N ASP A 268 -7.80 1.06 -6.26
CA ASP A 268 -7.29 2.07 -5.32
C ASP A 268 -7.29 3.47 -5.94
N LEU A 269 -6.95 3.61 -7.22
CA LEU A 269 -7.04 4.87 -7.95
C LEU A 269 -8.46 5.43 -7.91
N ARG A 270 -9.49 4.59 -8.10
CA ARG A 270 -10.88 5.01 -8.03
C ARG A 270 -11.31 5.39 -6.61
N THR A 271 -10.86 4.66 -5.59
CA THR A 271 -11.41 4.79 -4.24
C THR A 271 -10.66 5.76 -3.33
N VAL A 272 -9.33 5.81 -3.39
CA VAL A 272 -8.53 6.54 -2.40
C VAL A 272 -7.30 7.19 -3.02
N HIS A 273 -6.48 6.43 -3.73
CA HIS A 273 -5.16 6.90 -4.16
C HIS A 273 -5.20 8.16 -5.03
N ARG A 274 -6.25 8.41 -5.83
CA ARG A 274 -6.36 9.66 -6.60
C ARG A 274 -6.29 10.93 -5.73
N PHE A 275 -6.75 10.86 -4.48
CA PHE A 275 -6.67 11.98 -3.54
C PHE A 275 -5.30 12.08 -2.88
N GLU A 276 -4.65 10.94 -2.61
CA GLU A 276 -3.33 10.86 -1.97
C GLU A 276 -2.17 11.08 -2.94
N CYS A 277 -2.39 10.80 -4.23
CA CYS A 277 -1.38 10.84 -5.27
C CYS A 277 -0.89 12.27 -5.47
N GLY A 278 0.40 12.49 -5.23
CA GLY A 278 1.01 13.82 -5.27
C GLY A 278 0.96 14.61 -3.97
N ILE A 279 0.44 14.03 -2.87
CA ILE A 279 0.58 14.58 -1.52
C ILE A 279 1.07 13.55 -0.49
N THR A 280 1.52 12.38 -0.96
CA THR A 280 1.83 11.24 -0.11
C THR A 280 3.01 11.52 0.83
N ALA A 281 4.00 12.33 0.41
CA ALA A 281 5.12 12.70 1.28
C ALA A 281 4.62 13.50 2.49
N LYS A 282 3.70 14.44 2.27
CA LYS A 282 3.06 15.22 3.34
C LYS A 282 2.20 14.36 4.24
N LEU A 283 1.36 13.49 3.67
CA LEU A 283 0.49 12.58 4.45
C LEU A 283 1.32 11.70 5.40
N LYS A 284 2.40 11.10 4.90
CA LYS A 284 3.32 10.26 5.71
C LYS A 284 4.11 11.03 6.75
N HIS A 285 4.24 12.35 6.59
CA HIS A 285 4.89 13.18 7.60
C HIS A 285 3.94 13.56 8.74
N LEU A 286 2.64 13.70 8.43
CA LEU A 286 1.59 14.00 9.40
C LEU A 286 1.24 12.80 10.27
N ASN A 287 1.17 11.62 9.65
CA ASN A 287 0.47 10.49 10.23
C ASN A 287 1.41 9.39 10.71
N SER A 288 1.05 8.79 11.85
CA SER A 288 1.57 7.50 12.30
C SER A 288 0.72 6.35 11.76
N TRP A 289 1.13 5.11 12.01
CA TRP A 289 0.51 3.89 11.45
C TRP A 289 -0.99 3.76 11.76
N MET A 290 -1.47 4.33 12.87
CA MET A 290 -2.90 4.37 13.21
C MET A 290 -3.64 5.56 12.57
N VAL A 291 -2.95 6.66 12.26
CA VAL A 291 -3.57 7.92 11.82
C VAL A 291 -3.77 7.94 10.30
N ASP A 292 -2.99 7.17 9.53
CA ASP A 292 -3.21 7.01 8.07
C ASP A 292 -4.58 6.42 7.72
N MET A 293 -5.22 5.71 8.67
CA MET A 293 -6.59 5.21 8.48
C MET A 293 -7.61 6.35 8.38
N GLY A 294 -7.41 7.47 9.08
CA GLY A 294 -8.33 8.61 9.06
C GLY A 294 -8.51 9.20 7.66
N PRO A 295 -7.44 9.70 7.01
CA PRO A 295 -7.51 10.21 5.64
C PRO A 295 -8.03 9.16 4.65
N LYS A 296 -7.60 7.90 4.77
CA LYS A 296 -8.08 6.83 3.89
C LYS A 296 -9.59 6.59 4.02
N LEU A 297 -10.12 6.51 5.26
CA LEU A 297 -11.55 6.37 5.52
C LEU A 297 -12.32 7.58 4.99
N PHE A 298 -11.81 8.79 5.22
CA PHE A 298 -12.41 10.02 4.69
C PHE A 298 -12.49 10.00 3.17
N PHE A 299 -11.38 9.72 2.47
CA PHE A 299 -11.35 9.69 0.99
C PHE A 299 -12.18 8.54 0.41
N TYR A 300 -12.21 7.40 1.10
CA TYR A 300 -13.08 6.29 0.72
C TYR A 300 -14.55 6.68 0.87
N GLY A 301 -14.94 7.25 2.01
CA GLY A 301 -16.28 7.79 2.27
C GLY A 301 -16.68 8.81 1.22
N LEU A 302 -15.83 9.81 0.97
CA LEU A 302 -16.04 10.82 -0.06
C LEU A 302 -16.33 10.20 -1.45
N THR A 303 -15.64 9.12 -1.80
CA THR A 303 -15.92 8.38 -3.05
C THR A 303 -17.31 7.73 -3.04
N LEU A 304 -17.79 7.21 -1.91
CA LEU A 304 -19.13 6.64 -1.80
C LEU A 304 -20.23 7.70 -1.98
N PHE A 305 -19.95 8.95 -1.64
CA PHE A 305 -20.85 10.11 -1.84
C PHE A 305 -20.54 10.87 -3.14
N GLY A 306 -19.98 10.20 -4.15
CA GLY A 306 -19.80 10.79 -5.49
C GLY A 306 -18.84 11.98 -5.53
N ASP A 307 -17.86 12.01 -4.63
CA ASP A 307 -16.90 13.10 -4.45
C ASP A 307 -17.52 14.42 -3.97
N ASN A 308 -18.73 14.37 -3.39
CA ASN A 308 -19.40 15.52 -2.81
C ASN A 308 -19.23 15.55 -1.29
N VAL A 309 -18.45 16.52 -0.80
CA VAL A 309 -18.18 16.70 0.63
C VAL A 309 -19.41 17.17 1.41
N ASP A 310 -20.36 17.85 0.76
CA ASP A 310 -21.59 18.34 1.40
C ASP A 310 -22.64 17.23 1.58
N GLU A 311 -22.50 16.12 0.84
CA GLU A 311 -23.38 14.95 0.93
C GLU A 311 -22.89 13.88 1.92
N MET A 312 -21.65 13.99 2.40
CA MET A 312 -20.99 13.03 3.30
C MET A 312 -21.35 13.26 4.76
#